data_AF-A0AAN1SGP0-F1
#
_entry.id   AF-A0AAN1SGP0-F1
#
_cell.length_a   1.000
_cell.length_b   1.000
_cell.length_c   1.000
_cell.angle_alpha   90.00
_cell.angle_beta   90.00
_cell.angle_gamma   90.00
#
_symmetry.space_group_name_H-M   'P 1'
#
loop_
_entity.id
_entity.type
_entity.pdbx_description
1 polymer ?
#
loop_
_entity_poly.entity_id
_entity_poly.type
_entity_poly.pdbx_seq_one_letter_code
_entity_poly.pdbx_strand_id
1 'polypeptide(L)'
;MEKNRTTTYSPLRDNVLDVAFYLQRIGGGKLENYAQVCFLKWAIEKRILILENDSLIKRAPTTMFFLTEDRMEEESVESLLWNILLEAADEKNKIIDQELKNIVKEEALLFVSLENKLTNDSKNFLIENGFLVEKERRLLYFNLKTSQHSTTKGEKLYNHLKEYFHYLEDLIDQNFDLKNEIESWEEVFTWISLFGLADKVYNKMKKIPSQQLDIPTGMPKQLIETYKKLAPFLDSFSIGFTYASNSMNSGRSCCV
;
A
#
# COMPACT_ATOMS: atom_id res chain seq x y z
N MET A 1 24.18 -4.47 28.98
CA MET A 1 23.17 -4.88 27.98
C MET A 1 22.85 -3.67 27.13
N GLU A 2 23.57 -3.49 26.03
CA GLU A 2 23.27 -2.44 25.05
C GLU A 2 21.97 -2.81 24.35
N LYS A 3 20.94 -1.96 24.50
CA LYS A 3 19.74 -2.01 23.67
C LYS A 3 20.20 -1.68 22.24
N ASN A 4 20.08 -2.61 21.31
CA ASN A 4 20.25 -2.38 19.87
C ASN A 4 19.29 -1.25 19.45
N ARG A 5 19.82 -0.02 19.33
CA ARG A 5 19.10 1.20 18.91
C ARG A 5 19.01 1.35 17.38
N THR A 6 19.28 0.30 16.62
CA THR A 6 19.40 0.36 15.15
C THR A 6 18.10 0.13 14.39
N THR A 7 17.04 -0.38 15.03
CA THR A 7 15.82 -0.85 14.34
C THR A 7 14.74 0.21 14.10
N THR A 8 14.94 1.44 14.58
CA THR A 8 13.96 2.53 14.47
C THR A 8 14.09 3.34 13.19
N TYR A 9 15.18 3.17 12.44
CA TYR A 9 15.38 3.91 11.21
C TYR A 9 14.63 3.26 10.05
N SER A 10 13.81 4.06 9.37
CA SER A 10 13.14 3.67 8.14
C SER A 10 14.14 3.09 7.14
N PRO A 11 13.83 1.92 6.53
CA PRO A 11 14.78 1.18 5.71
C PRO A 11 15.11 1.85 4.37
N LEU A 12 14.28 2.80 3.94
CA LEU A 12 14.51 3.62 2.74
C LEU A 12 13.95 5.02 2.96
N ARG A 13 14.74 6.07 2.72
CA ARG A 13 14.30 7.47 2.92
C ARG A 13 13.72 8.13 1.68
N ASP A 14 14.16 7.72 0.48
CA ASP A 14 13.93 8.54 -0.74
C ASP A 14 12.72 8.09 -1.56
N ASN A 15 12.54 6.80 -1.81
CA ASN A 15 11.34 6.29 -2.50
C ASN A 15 10.93 4.90 -1.99
N VAL A 16 10.03 4.89 -1.01
CA VAL A 16 9.49 3.66 -0.41
C VAL A 16 8.64 2.84 -1.38
N LEU A 17 8.25 3.41 -2.53
CA LEU A 17 7.43 2.74 -3.53
C LEU A 17 8.23 1.78 -4.44
N ASP A 18 9.56 1.84 -4.42
CA ASP A 18 10.39 1.07 -5.33
C ASP A 18 10.81 -0.31 -4.78
N VAL A 19 10.36 -0.69 -3.58
CA VAL A 19 10.75 -1.94 -2.91
C VAL A 19 9.68 -3.04 -2.93
N ALA A 20 8.59 -2.87 -3.70
CA ALA A 20 7.50 -3.83 -3.82
C ALA A 20 7.97 -5.29 -3.98
N PHE A 21 8.96 -5.54 -4.84
CA PHE A 21 9.49 -6.89 -5.08
C PHE A 21 10.01 -7.58 -3.82
N TYR A 22 10.69 -6.84 -2.93
CA TYR A 22 11.16 -7.38 -1.66
C TYR A 22 10.02 -7.49 -0.65
N LEU A 23 9.12 -6.51 -0.59
CA LEU A 23 7.98 -6.52 0.33
C LEU A 23 7.01 -7.67 0.06
N GLN A 24 6.80 -8.04 -1.20
CA GLN A 24 6.00 -9.20 -1.61
C GLN A 24 6.51 -10.52 -1.00
N ARG A 25 7.81 -10.64 -0.74
CA ARG A 25 8.40 -11.82 -0.07
C ARG A 25 8.16 -11.85 1.43
N ILE A 26 7.82 -10.71 2.04
CA ILE A 26 7.49 -10.55 3.46
C ILE A 26 5.96 -10.65 3.66
N GLY A 27 5.17 -10.70 2.59
CA GLY A 27 3.72 -10.80 2.61
C GLY A 27 2.98 -9.47 2.42
N GLY A 28 3.71 -8.36 2.35
CA GLY A 28 3.21 -7.04 1.95
C GLY A 28 3.41 -6.76 0.47
N GLY A 29 3.56 -5.49 0.10
CA GLY A 29 4.02 -5.07 -1.23
C GLY A 29 3.05 -5.33 -2.39
N LYS A 30 1.79 -5.65 -2.09
CA LYS A 30 0.76 -5.87 -3.11
C LYS A 30 0.16 -4.55 -3.59
N LEU A 31 -0.55 -4.57 -4.72
CA LEU A 31 -1.17 -3.36 -5.25
C LEU A 31 -2.12 -2.69 -4.24
N GLU A 32 -2.85 -3.47 -3.46
CA GLU A 32 -3.75 -2.98 -2.41
C GLU A 32 -3.00 -2.22 -1.31
N ASN A 33 -1.80 -2.69 -0.95
CA ASN A 33 -0.94 -2.03 0.04
C ASN A 33 -0.45 -0.68 -0.47
N TYR A 34 -0.16 -0.59 -1.77
CA TYR A 34 0.27 0.63 -2.44
C TYR A 34 -0.90 1.60 -2.66
N ALA A 35 -2.08 1.11 -3.03
CA ALA A 35 -3.29 1.91 -3.12
C ALA A 35 -3.61 2.57 -1.78
N GLN A 36 -3.40 1.83 -0.68
CA GLN A 36 -3.54 2.39 0.66
C GLN A 36 -2.59 3.55 0.95
N VAL A 37 -1.31 3.40 0.61
CA VAL A 37 -0.33 4.48 0.76
C VAL A 37 -0.74 5.69 -0.08
N CYS A 38 -1.16 5.47 -1.33
CA CYS A 38 -1.62 6.54 -2.21
C CYS A 38 -2.81 7.29 -1.63
N PHE A 39 -3.84 6.58 -1.16
CA PHE A 39 -5.02 7.21 -0.57
C PHE A 39 -4.69 7.99 0.70
N LEU A 40 -3.81 7.46 1.54
CA LEU A 40 -3.33 8.16 2.73
C LEU A 40 -2.59 9.44 2.37
N LYS A 41 -1.64 9.35 1.43
CA LYS A 41 -0.86 10.48 0.91
C LYS A 41 -1.78 11.55 0.34
N TRP A 42 -2.70 11.20 -0.55
CA TRP A 42 -3.62 12.15 -1.18
C TRP A 42 -4.56 12.82 -0.17
N ALA A 43 -4.95 12.12 0.89
CA ALA A 43 -5.76 12.70 1.95
C ALA A 43 -4.95 13.70 2.82
N ILE A 44 -3.69 13.37 3.14
CA ILE A 44 -2.77 14.27 3.87
C ILE A 44 -2.46 15.52 3.03
N GLU A 45 -2.20 15.33 1.74
CA GLU A 45 -1.95 16.41 0.77
C GLU A 45 -3.21 17.21 0.39
N LYS A 46 -4.38 16.82 0.93
CA LYS A 46 -5.67 17.45 0.63
C LYS A 46 -6.03 17.44 -0.86
N ARG A 47 -5.58 16.43 -1.59
CA ARG A 47 -6.04 16.12 -2.95
C ARG A 47 -7.38 15.40 -2.94
N ILE A 48 -7.66 14.65 -1.88
CA ILE A 48 -8.95 14.01 -1.65
C ILE A 48 -9.54 14.37 -0.28
N LEU A 49 -10.87 14.32 -0.18
CA LEU A 49 -11.62 14.43 1.07
C LEU A 49 -12.53 13.23 1.24
N ILE A 50 -12.46 12.58 2.40
CA ILE A 50 -13.33 11.45 2.75
C ILE A 50 -14.43 11.90 3.70
N LEU A 51 -15.68 11.72 3.28
CA LEU A 51 -16.87 11.97 4.08
C LEU A 51 -17.56 10.64 4.39
N GLU A 52 -17.68 10.33 5.69
CA GLU A 52 -18.56 9.29 6.19
C GLU A 52 -19.99 9.84 6.19
N ASN A 53 -20.94 9.09 5.61
CA ASN A 53 -22.34 9.42 5.80
C ASN A 53 -22.78 8.92 7.18
N ASP A 54 -23.07 9.85 8.09
CA ASP A 54 -23.68 9.57 9.40
C ASP A 54 -25.14 9.13 9.19
N SER A 55 -25.36 7.86 8.83
CA SER A 55 -26.69 7.25 8.90
C SER A 55 -26.70 6.14 9.94
N LEU A 56 -27.47 6.36 11.01
CA LEU A 56 -27.60 5.45 12.16
C LEU A 56 -28.30 4.12 11.85
N ILE A 57 -28.80 3.91 10.62
CA ILE A 57 -29.77 2.84 10.31
C ILE A 57 -29.25 1.85 9.24
N LYS A 58 -28.23 2.21 8.45
CA LYS A 58 -27.48 1.33 7.53
C LYS A 58 -26.07 1.88 7.41
N ARG A 59 -25.04 1.04 7.23
CA ARG A 59 -23.69 1.48 6.79
C ARG A 59 -23.89 2.32 5.52
N ALA A 60 -23.94 3.63 5.67
CA ALA A 60 -24.11 4.50 4.54
C ALA A 60 -22.78 4.51 3.76
N PRO A 61 -22.84 4.60 2.42
CA PRO A 61 -21.65 4.57 1.61
C PRO A 61 -20.73 5.72 1.99
N THR A 62 -19.44 5.42 2.07
CA THR A 62 -18.39 6.43 2.32
C THR A 62 -18.06 7.07 0.98
N THR A 63 -17.89 8.39 0.96
CA THR A 63 -17.65 9.14 -0.28
C THR A 63 -16.25 9.75 -0.28
N MET A 64 -15.52 9.57 -1.38
CA MET A 64 -14.24 10.20 -1.67
C MET A 64 -14.49 11.31 -2.67
N PHE A 65 -14.12 12.53 -2.33
CA PHE A 65 -14.16 13.70 -3.23
C PHE A 65 -12.75 14.00 -3.70
N PHE A 66 -12.58 14.21 -5.01
CA PHE A 66 -11.36 14.76 -5.60
C PHE A 66 -11.44 16.27 -5.53
N LEU A 67 -10.45 16.89 -4.88
CA LEU A 67 -10.37 18.34 -4.69
C LEU A 67 -9.55 19.03 -5.78
N THR A 68 -8.86 18.25 -6.60
CA THR A 68 -8.07 18.68 -7.75
C THR A 68 -8.35 17.74 -8.92
N GLU A 69 -8.46 18.30 -10.12
CA GLU A 69 -8.71 17.54 -11.36
C GLU A 69 -7.45 17.43 -12.24
N ASP A 70 -6.30 17.86 -11.72
CA ASP A 70 -5.04 17.80 -12.46
C ASP A 70 -4.61 16.33 -12.62
N ARG A 71 -4.51 15.91 -13.87
CA ARG A 71 -3.91 14.61 -14.21
C ARG A 71 -2.44 14.62 -13.87
N MET A 72 -1.94 13.47 -13.42
CA MET A 72 -0.51 13.28 -13.23
C MET A 72 0.11 12.84 -14.55
N GLU A 73 1.11 13.57 -15.03
CA GLU A 73 1.78 13.29 -16.31
C GLU A 73 2.77 12.12 -16.24
N GLU A 74 3.26 11.80 -15.04
CA GLU A 74 4.21 10.71 -14.82
C GLU A 74 3.57 9.34 -15.06
N GLU A 75 4.33 8.38 -15.59
CA GLU A 75 3.86 6.99 -15.77
C GLU A 75 4.15 6.12 -14.54
N SER A 76 4.07 6.69 -13.33
CA SER A 76 4.22 5.93 -12.09
C SER A 76 2.94 5.16 -11.76
N VAL A 77 3.04 4.13 -10.90
CA VAL A 77 1.86 3.39 -10.42
C VAL A 77 0.88 4.33 -9.68
N GLU A 78 1.40 5.28 -8.89
CA GLU A 78 0.58 6.29 -8.20
C GLU A 78 -0.18 7.15 -9.21
N SER A 79 0.52 7.67 -10.22
CA SER A 79 -0.06 8.56 -11.24
C SER A 79 -1.11 7.87 -12.09
N LEU A 80 -0.87 6.63 -12.48
CA LEU A 80 -1.84 5.83 -13.22
C LEU A 80 -3.06 5.49 -12.34
N LEU A 81 -2.86 5.13 -11.08
CA LEU A 81 -3.97 4.89 -10.14
C LEU A 81 -4.80 6.16 -9.94
N TRP A 82 -4.16 7.31 -9.75
CA TRP A 82 -4.82 8.62 -9.65
C TRP A 82 -5.67 8.90 -10.88
N ASN A 83 -5.09 8.79 -12.08
CA ASN A 83 -5.76 9.09 -13.33
C ASN A 83 -6.96 8.16 -13.59
N ILE A 84 -6.83 6.85 -13.32
CA ILE A 84 -7.93 5.89 -13.44
C ILE A 84 -9.10 6.28 -12.52
N LEU A 85 -8.81 6.61 -11.26
CA LEU A 85 -9.87 6.98 -10.31
C LEU A 85 -10.47 8.35 -10.62
N LEU A 86 -9.67 9.31 -11.07
CA LEU A 86 -10.18 10.61 -11.48
C LEU A 86 -11.10 10.49 -12.70
N GLU A 87 -10.77 9.65 -13.67
CA GLU A 87 -11.62 9.36 -14.84
C GLU A 87 -12.92 8.64 -14.48
N ALA A 88 -12.88 7.81 -13.43
CA ALA A 88 -14.04 7.07 -12.95
C ALA A 88 -14.94 7.86 -11.99
N ALA A 89 -14.52 9.06 -11.57
CA ALA A 89 -15.31 9.92 -10.71
C ALA A 89 -16.55 10.46 -11.44
N ASP A 90 -17.64 10.70 -10.69
CA ASP A 90 -18.87 11.24 -11.25
C ASP A 90 -18.75 12.73 -11.63
N GLU A 91 -19.83 13.32 -12.16
CA GLU A 91 -19.91 14.75 -12.52
C GLU A 91 -19.64 15.72 -11.36
N LYS A 92 -19.59 15.23 -10.12
CA LYS A 92 -19.28 16.00 -8.91
C LYS A 92 -17.90 15.65 -8.33
N ASN A 93 -17.04 15.01 -9.13
CA ASN A 93 -15.70 14.57 -8.76
C ASN A 93 -15.70 13.70 -7.50
N LYS A 94 -16.64 12.76 -7.40
CA LYS A 94 -16.67 11.82 -6.27
C LYS A 94 -16.81 10.37 -6.71
N ILE A 95 -16.35 9.48 -5.83
CA ILE A 95 -16.52 8.04 -5.90
C ILE A 95 -17.05 7.57 -4.55
N ILE A 96 -18.10 6.75 -4.54
CA ILE A 96 -18.48 6.01 -3.33
C ILE A 96 -17.73 4.68 -3.22
N ASP A 97 -17.51 4.18 -2.01
CA ASP A 97 -16.79 2.93 -1.74
C ASP A 97 -17.29 1.76 -2.60
N GLN A 98 -18.61 1.62 -2.76
CA GLN A 98 -19.19 0.56 -3.59
C GLN A 98 -18.93 0.73 -5.10
N GLU A 99 -18.81 1.97 -5.59
CA GLU A 99 -18.41 2.26 -6.97
C GLU A 99 -16.95 1.87 -7.18
N LEU A 100 -16.05 2.19 -6.23
CA LEU A 100 -14.64 1.79 -6.32
C LEU A 100 -14.48 0.28 -6.52
N LYS A 101 -15.23 -0.53 -5.76
CA LYS A 101 -15.23 -1.98 -5.93
C LYS A 101 -15.60 -2.39 -7.35
N ASN A 102 -16.61 -1.74 -7.94
CA ASN A 102 -17.08 -2.05 -9.29
C ASN A 102 -16.07 -1.60 -10.35
N ILE A 103 -15.52 -0.39 -10.21
CA ILE A 103 -14.46 0.15 -11.08
C ILE A 103 -13.29 -0.83 -11.15
N VAL A 104 -12.78 -1.28 -9.99
CA VAL A 104 -11.64 -2.21 -9.95
C VAL A 104 -11.98 -3.56 -10.58
N LYS A 105 -13.23 -4.02 -10.44
CA LYS A 105 -13.70 -5.29 -11.01
C LYS A 105 -13.89 -5.21 -12.52
N GLU A 106 -14.50 -4.14 -13.02
CA GLU A 106 -14.82 -3.95 -14.44
C GLU A 106 -13.57 -3.64 -15.25
N GLU A 107 -12.66 -2.83 -14.69
CA GLU A 107 -11.37 -2.49 -15.28
C GLU A 107 -10.25 -3.46 -14.89
N ALA A 108 -10.58 -4.75 -14.76
CA ALA A 108 -9.66 -5.78 -14.26
C ALA A 108 -8.30 -5.80 -14.98
N LEU A 109 -8.29 -5.59 -16.30
CA LEU A 109 -7.07 -5.54 -17.11
C LEU A 109 -6.15 -4.38 -16.70
N LEU A 110 -6.69 -3.20 -16.38
CA LEU A 110 -5.91 -2.04 -15.95
C LEU A 110 -5.25 -2.31 -14.61
N PHE A 111 -6.01 -2.80 -13.63
CA PHE A 111 -5.46 -3.05 -12.29
C PHE A 111 -4.46 -4.22 -12.24
N VAL A 112 -4.69 -5.29 -12.99
CA VAL A 112 -3.69 -6.37 -13.12
C VAL A 112 -2.44 -5.87 -13.85
N SER A 113 -2.59 -4.97 -14.83
CA SER A 113 -1.43 -4.34 -15.48
C SER A 113 -0.67 -3.44 -14.52
N LEU A 114 -1.35 -2.72 -13.62
CA LEU A 114 -0.71 -1.92 -12.57
C LEU A 114 0.06 -2.79 -11.57
N GLU A 115 -0.47 -3.92 -11.13
CA GLU A 115 0.24 -4.85 -10.25
C GLU A 115 1.53 -5.39 -10.91
N ASN A 116 1.43 -5.75 -12.19
CA ASN A 116 2.60 -6.19 -12.97
C ASN A 116 3.62 -5.05 -13.12
N LYS A 117 3.17 -3.83 -13.42
CA LYS A 117 4.02 -2.64 -13.53
C LYS A 117 4.74 -2.38 -12.22
N LEU A 118 4.01 -2.34 -11.10
CA LEU A 118 4.57 -2.16 -9.75
C LEU A 118 5.71 -3.15 -9.47
N THR A 119 5.48 -4.42 -9.78
CA THR A 119 6.47 -5.47 -9.56
C THR A 119 7.70 -5.31 -10.47
N ASN A 120 7.50 -4.91 -11.72
CA ASN A 120 8.58 -4.76 -12.70
C ASN A 120 9.39 -3.48 -12.47
N ASP A 121 8.74 -2.35 -12.21
CA ASP A 121 9.39 -1.09 -11.85
C ASP A 121 10.28 -1.27 -10.61
N SER A 122 9.75 -1.93 -9.57
CA SER A 122 10.52 -2.25 -8.36
C SER A 122 11.73 -3.13 -8.67
N LYS A 123 11.60 -4.15 -9.52
CA LYS A 123 12.75 -4.98 -9.94
C LYS A 123 13.79 -4.15 -10.69
N ASN A 124 13.35 -3.33 -11.65
CA ASN A 124 14.25 -2.50 -12.45
C ASN A 124 15.03 -1.54 -11.55
N PHE A 125 14.35 -0.84 -10.65
CA PHE A 125 14.99 0.01 -9.65
C PHE A 125 16.02 -0.76 -8.82
N LEU A 126 15.67 -1.96 -8.33
CA LEU A 126 16.57 -2.76 -7.51
C LEU A 126 17.80 -3.26 -8.32
N ILE A 127 17.65 -3.53 -9.61
CA ILE A 127 18.76 -3.89 -10.50
C ILE A 127 19.66 -2.67 -10.77
N GLU A 128 19.08 -1.55 -11.19
CA GLU A 128 19.79 -0.30 -11.51
C GLU A 128 20.61 0.21 -10.32
N ASN A 129 20.09 0.01 -9.11
CA ASN A 129 20.75 0.42 -7.86
C ASN A 129 21.64 -0.68 -7.25
N GLY A 130 21.85 -1.80 -7.94
CA GLY A 130 22.79 -2.87 -7.55
C GLY A 130 22.34 -3.72 -6.36
N PHE A 131 21.04 -3.72 -6.03
CA PHE A 131 20.46 -4.61 -5.02
C PHE A 131 20.15 -6.01 -5.61
N LEU A 132 19.78 -6.06 -6.89
CA LEU A 132 19.56 -7.30 -7.65
C LEU A 132 20.55 -7.40 -8.81
N VAL A 133 20.86 -8.64 -9.22
CA VAL A 133 21.60 -8.94 -10.44
C VAL A 133 20.80 -9.94 -11.25
N GLU A 134 20.66 -9.66 -12.54
CA GLU A 134 20.15 -10.63 -13.51
C GLU A 134 21.26 -11.55 -13.97
N LYS A 135 21.04 -12.85 -13.82
CA LYS A 135 21.91 -13.87 -14.36
C LYS A 135 21.18 -14.56 -15.51
N GLU A 136 21.63 -14.33 -16.73
CA GLU A 136 21.18 -15.10 -17.88
C GLU A 136 21.64 -16.55 -17.72
N ARG A 137 20.70 -17.49 -17.60
CA ARG A 137 21.00 -18.91 -17.76
C ARG A 137 20.70 -19.32 -19.18
N ARG A 138 21.76 -19.54 -19.98
CA ARG A 138 21.66 -20.30 -21.23
C ARG A 138 21.45 -21.78 -20.90
N LEU A 139 20.25 -22.28 -21.16
CA LEU A 139 19.99 -23.72 -21.29
C LEU A 139 20.06 -24.04 -22.79
N LEU A 140 20.95 -24.97 -23.15
CA LEU A 140 21.08 -25.47 -24.53
C LEU A 140 19.69 -25.90 -25.05
N TYR A 141 19.25 -25.25 -26.13
CA TYR A 141 17.99 -25.46 -26.88
C TYR A 141 16.67 -24.98 -26.27
N PHE A 142 16.64 -24.35 -25.08
CA PHE A 142 15.40 -23.79 -24.50
C PHE A 142 15.55 -22.32 -24.13
N ASN A 143 14.41 -21.60 -24.16
CA ASN A 143 14.28 -20.16 -23.86
C ASN A 143 15.16 -19.72 -22.67
N LEU A 144 15.86 -18.59 -22.82
CA LEU A 144 16.64 -17.97 -21.74
C LEU A 144 15.76 -17.81 -20.50
N LYS A 145 16.14 -18.45 -19.39
CA LYS A 145 15.59 -18.14 -18.08
C LYS A 145 16.52 -17.15 -17.40
N THR A 146 16.08 -15.92 -17.23
CA THR A 146 16.74 -14.94 -16.37
C THR A 146 16.48 -15.36 -14.92
N SER A 147 17.54 -15.70 -14.18
CA SER A 147 17.45 -15.91 -12.73
C SER A 147 17.97 -14.67 -12.03
N GLN A 148 17.13 -14.03 -11.23
CA GLN A 148 17.49 -12.88 -10.42
C GLN A 148 18.04 -13.33 -9.07
N HIS A 149 19.20 -12.79 -8.68
CA HIS A 149 19.81 -13.06 -7.39
C HIS A 149 20.05 -11.74 -6.64
N SER A 150 19.82 -11.76 -5.32
CA SER A 150 20.11 -10.62 -4.47
C SER A 150 21.62 -10.46 -4.31
N THR A 151 22.14 -9.24 -4.42
CA THR A 151 23.52 -8.94 -4.05
C THR A 151 23.65 -8.89 -2.53
N THR A 152 24.87 -8.85 -2.00
CA THR A 152 25.07 -8.57 -0.56
C THR A 152 24.44 -7.25 -0.13
N LYS A 153 24.41 -6.24 -1.01
CA LYS A 153 23.70 -4.97 -0.76
C LYS A 153 22.19 -5.18 -0.70
N GLY A 154 21.63 -5.95 -1.63
CA GLY A 154 20.22 -6.34 -1.64
C GLY A 154 19.81 -7.18 -0.43
N GLU A 155 20.65 -8.11 0.00
CA GLU A 155 20.39 -8.94 1.18
C GLU A 155 20.37 -8.11 2.46
N LYS A 156 21.28 -7.14 2.58
CA LYS A 156 21.26 -6.18 3.70
C LYS A 156 19.98 -5.37 3.72
N LEU A 157 19.54 -4.83 2.58
CA LEU A 157 18.28 -4.12 2.47
C LEU A 157 17.09 -5.02 2.84
N TYR A 158 17.04 -6.22 2.29
CA TYR A 158 15.97 -7.18 2.56
C TYR A 158 15.91 -7.60 4.04
N ASN A 159 17.06 -7.79 4.69
CA ASN A 159 17.13 -8.07 6.11
C ASN A 159 16.65 -6.89 6.95
N HIS A 160 17.04 -5.66 6.59
CA HIS A 160 16.58 -4.46 7.26
C HIS A 160 15.06 -4.28 7.11
N LEU A 161 14.49 -4.56 5.94
CA LEU A 161 13.03 -4.56 5.73
C LEU A 161 12.31 -5.55 6.64
N LYS A 162 12.87 -6.76 6.84
CA LYS A 162 12.30 -7.76 7.77
C LYS A 162 12.40 -7.32 9.23
N GLU A 163 13.54 -6.75 9.62
CA GLU A 163 13.72 -6.21 10.98
C GLU A 163 12.72 -5.10 11.26
N TYR A 164 12.52 -4.19 10.30
CA TYR A 164 11.57 -3.10 10.42
C TYR A 164 10.11 -3.59 10.40
N PHE A 165 9.79 -4.60 9.60
CA PHE A 165 8.50 -5.29 9.64
C PHE A 165 8.16 -5.79 11.05
N HIS A 166 9.08 -6.53 11.68
CA HIS A 166 8.88 -7.05 13.04
C HIS A 166 8.80 -5.94 14.09
N TYR A 167 9.61 -4.88 13.94
CA TYR A 167 9.50 -3.70 14.79
C TYR A 167 8.09 -3.09 14.73
N LEU A 168 7.51 -2.94 13.53
CA LEU A 168 6.16 -2.41 13.37
C LEU A 168 5.09 -3.36 13.89
N GLU A 169 5.25 -4.67 13.72
CA GLU A 169 4.36 -5.65 14.36
C GLU A 169 4.35 -5.50 15.88
N ASP A 170 5.53 -5.46 16.51
CA ASP A 170 5.69 -5.28 17.95
C ASP A 170 5.09 -3.94 18.42
N LEU A 171 5.29 -2.87 17.65
CA LEU A 171 4.73 -1.55 17.92
C LEU A 171 3.20 -1.58 17.95
N ILE A 172 2.57 -2.25 16.97
CA ILE A 172 1.11 -2.41 16.88
C ILE A 172 0.59 -3.28 18.04
N ASP A 173 1.28 -4.37 18.35
CA ASP A 173 0.88 -5.29 19.41
C ASP A 173 0.93 -4.64 20.79
N GLN A 174 1.93 -3.77 21.02
CA GLN A 174 2.08 -2.93 22.20
C GLN A 174 1.23 -1.66 22.18
N ASN A 175 0.21 -1.57 21.30
CA ASN A 175 -0.71 -0.44 21.20
C ASN A 175 0.01 0.92 21.05
N PHE A 176 1.12 0.94 20.31
CA PHE A 176 1.90 2.14 20.04
C PHE A 176 2.53 2.79 21.28
N ASP A 177 2.86 1.99 22.32
CA ASP A 177 3.40 2.52 23.57
C ASP A 177 4.89 2.97 23.52
N LEU A 178 5.63 2.68 22.43
CA LEU A 178 7.07 2.97 22.26
C LEU A 178 7.35 4.36 21.65
N LYS A 179 6.82 5.42 22.27
CA LYS A 179 6.61 6.76 21.67
C LYS A 179 7.87 7.60 21.45
N ASN A 180 8.97 7.30 22.15
CA ASN A 180 10.16 8.17 22.18
C ASN A 180 11.11 7.97 20.99
N GLU A 181 10.76 7.10 20.05
CA GLU A 181 11.65 6.69 18.95
C GLU A 181 11.05 6.96 17.56
N ILE A 182 9.85 7.57 17.49
CA ILE A 182 9.14 7.80 16.22
C ILE A 182 9.37 9.24 15.76
N GLU A 183 10.13 9.38 14.67
CA GLU A 183 10.41 10.67 14.03
C GLU A 183 9.20 11.17 13.23
N SER A 184 8.52 10.29 12.48
CA SER A 184 7.35 10.62 11.67
C SER A 184 6.28 9.51 11.76
N TRP A 185 5.10 9.87 12.27
CA TRP A 185 3.95 8.97 12.25
C TRP A 185 3.47 8.69 10.83
N GLU A 186 3.53 9.67 9.93
CA GLU A 186 3.11 9.49 8.53
C GLU A 186 3.95 8.40 7.85
N GLU A 187 5.26 8.42 8.07
CA GLU A 187 6.18 7.39 7.57
C GLU A 187 5.88 6.01 8.17
N VAL A 188 5.62 5.95 9.49
CA VAL A 188 5.22 4.70 10.17
C VAL A 188 3.94 4.13 9.54
N PHE A 189 2.91 4.94 9.31
CA PHE A 189 1.66 4.48 8.68
C PHE A 189 1.83 4.09 7.22
N THR A 190 2.71 4.78 6.48
CA THR A 190 3.09 4.37 5.12
C THR A 190 3.71 2.98 5.14
N TRP A 191 4.69 2.72 6.00
CA TRP A 191 5.32 1.39 6.08
C TRP A 191 4.38 0.31 6.59
N ILE A 192 3.54 0.60 7.59
CA ILE A 192 2.48 -0.31 8.04
C ILE A 192 1.58 -0.72 6.86
N SER A 193 1.21 0.25 6.02
CA SER A 193 0.40 -0.01 4.82
C SER A 193 1.16 -0.88 3.82
N LEU A 194 2.40 -0.50 3.48
CA LEU A 194 3.27 -1.24 2.55
C LEU A 194 3.53 -2.69 2.98
N PHE A 195 3.68 -2.95 4.28
CA PHE A 195 3.87 -4.30 4.81
C PHE A 195 2.58 -5.11 4.92
N GLY A 196 1.42 -4.53 4.61
CA GLY A 196 0.12 -5.19 4.78
C GLY A 196 -0.30 -5.39 6.24
N LEU A 197 0.19 -4.53 7.13
CA LEU A 197 -0.15 -4.55 8.57
C LEU A 197 -1.36 -3.67 8.91
N ALA A 198 -1.97 -3.03 7.92
CA ALA A 198 -3.07 -2.09 8.08
C ALA A 198 -4.27 -2.66 8.84
N ASP A 199 -4.68 -3.89 8.54
CA ASP A 199 -5.80 -4.56 9.22
C ASP A 199 -5.54 -4.76 10.71
N LYS A 200 -4.29 -5.06 11.10
CA LYS A 200 -3.91 -5.16 12.52
C LYS A 200 -4.14 -3.82 13.20
N VAL A 201 -3.74 -2.73 12.56
CA VAL A 201 -3.97 -1.37 13.07
C VAL A 201 -5.46 -1.05 13.17
N TYR A 202 -6.25 -1.30 12.12
CA TYR A 202 -7.69 -1.06 12.15
C TYR A 202 -8.37 -1.83 13.28
N ASN A 203 -8.02 -3.10 13.48
CA ASN A 203 -8.59 -3.93 14.52
C ASN A 203 -8.21 -3.46 15.94
N LYS A 204 -7.01 -2.91 16.12
CA LYS A 204 -6.59 -2.27 17.37
C LYS A 204 -7.36 -0.96 17.59
N MET A 205 -7.47 -0.14 16.54
CA MET A 205 -8.10 1.18 16.60
C MET A 205 -9.63 1.16 16.74
N LYS A 206 -10.31 0.10 16.27
CA LYS A 206 -11.76 -0.13 16.50
C LYS A 206 -12.10 -0.30 17.98
N LYS A 207 -11.16 -0.79 18.78
CA LYS A 207 -11.34 -1.03 20.23
C LYS A 207 -11.14 0.24 21.07
N ILE A 208 -10.66 1.32 20.47
CA ILE A 208 -10.42 2.60 21.15
C ILE A 208 -11.63 3.51 20.87
N PRO A 209 -12.46 3.83 21.88
CA PRO A 209 -13.55 4.78 21.74
C PRO A 209 -13.03 6.14 21.24
N SER A 210 -13.76 6.78 20.33
CA SER A 210 -13.36 8.06 19.72
C SER A 210 -13.11 9.19 20.74
N GLN A 211 -13.68 9.06 21.93
CA GLN A 211 -13.55 9.98 23.07
C GLN A 211 -12.28 9.75 23.91
N GLN A 212 -11.54 8.65 23.69
CA GLN A 212 -10.26 8.34 24.34
C GLN A 212 -9.05 8.57 23.42
N LEU A 213 -9.26 9.18 22.25
CA LEU A 213 -8.17 9.62 21.36
C LEU A 213 -7.35 10.78 21.95
N ASP A 214 -7.81 11.37 23.05
CA ASP A 214 -7.00 12.25 23.88
C ASP A 214 -6.02 11.42 24.73
N ILE A 215 -4.96 11.01 24.03
CA ILE A 215 -3.57 10.83 24.49
C ILE A 215 -3.38 9.72 25.54
N PRO A 216 -2.71 8.63 25.11
CA PRO A 216 -1.29 8.61 25.48
C PRO A 216 -0.34 8.39 24.31
N THR A 217 -0.77 8.23 23.05
CA THR A 217 0.11 7.70 21.97
C THR A 217 1.01 8.71 21.25
N GLY A 218 0.82 10.03 21.41
CA GLY A 218 1.60 11.04 20.67
C GLY A 218 1.35 11.08 19.16
N MET A 219 0.42 10.24 18.66
CA MET A 219 0.04 10.14 17.26
C MET A 219 -0.97 11.24 16.91
N PRO A 220 -0.83 11.93 15.75
CA PRO A 220 -1.77 12.98 15.36
C PRO A 220 -3.20 12.43 15.22
N LYS A 221 -4.15 13.01 15.96
CA LYS A 221 -5.58 12.61 15.92
C LYS A 221 -6.13 12.62 14.48
N GLN A 222 -5.78 13.64 13.71
CA GLN A 222 -6.19 13.77 12.31
C GLN A 222 -5.68 12.61 11.45
N LEU A 223 -4.45 12.13 11.67
CA LEU A 223 -3.90 10.99 10.93
C LEU A 223 -4.69 9.71 11.22
N ILE A 224 -5.03 9.47 12.49
CA ILE A 224 -5.86 8.32 12.90
C ILE A 224 -7.24 8.39 12.26
N GLU A 225 -7.88 9.56 12.30
CA GLU A 225 -9.19 9.77 11.70
C GLU A 225 -9.16 9.56 10.18
N THR A 226 -8.18 10.12 9.49
CA THR A 226 -7.98 9.91 8.05
C THR A 226 -7.80 8.44 7.73
N TYR A 227 -6.93 7.75 8.47
CA TYR A 227 -6.67 6.33 8.27
C TYR A 227 -7.94 5.49 8.47
N LYS A 228 -8.71 5.76 9.54
CA LYS A 228 -10.01 5.10 9.79
C LYS A 228 -11.02 5.33 8.66
N LYS A 229 -11.16 6.57 8.20
CA LYS A 229 -12.09 6.96 7.13
C LYS A 229 -11.77 6.28 5.79
N LEU A 230 -10.51 5.93 5.55
CA LEU A 230 -10.09 5.24 4.34
C LEU A 230 -10.46 3.75 4.31
N ALA A 231 -10.69 3.11 5.47
CA ALA A 231 -10.90 1.66 5.56
C ALA A 231 -12.00 1.11 4.60
N PRO A 232 -13.19 1.75 4.44
CA PRO A 232 -14.21 1.26 3.50
C PRO A 232 -13.76 1.24 2.04
N PHE A 233 -12.93 2.20 1.63
CA PHE A 233 -12.37 2.25 0.28
C PHE A 233 -11.33 1.16 0.06
N LEU A 234 -10.50 0.88 1.07
CA LEU A 234 -9.49 -0.17 1.00
C LEU A 234 -10.12 -1.56 0.96
N ASP A 235 -11.16 -1.80 1.77
CA ASP A 235 -11.96 -3.02 1.71
C ASP A 235 -12.55 -3.19 0.31
N SER A 236 -13.15 -2.13 -0.23
CA SER A 236 -13.78 -2.15 -1.55
C SER A 236 -12.79 -2.37 -2.68
N PHE A 237 -11.62 -1.72 -2.63
CA PHE A 237 -10.53 -1.92 -3.57
C PHE A 237 -10.04 -3.37 -3.53
N SER A 238 -9.74 -3.90 -2.35
CA SER A 238 -9.21 -5.26 -2.17
C SER A 238 -10.21 -6.32 -2.64
N ILE A 239 -11.49 -6.14 -2.35
CA ILE A 239 -12.56 -7.02 -2.86
C ILE A 239 -12.61 -6.95 -4.39
N GLY A 240 -12.68 -5.75 -4.97
CA GLY A 240 -12.71 -5.57 -6.42
C GLY A 240 -11.50 -6.20 -7.11
N PHE A 241 -10.30 -6.00 -6.54
CA PHE A 241 -9.06 -6.53 -7.09
C PHE A 241 -8.97 -8.05 -7.01
N THR A 242 -9.46 -8.65 -5.92
CA THR A 242 -9.58 -10.11 -5.80
C THR A 242 -10.45 -10.69 -6.93
N TYR A 243 -11.56 -10.04 -7.27
CA TYR A 243 -12.39 -10.46 -8.42
C TYR A 243 -11.64 -10.27 -9.74
N ALA A 244 -10.99 -9.13 -9.94
CA ALA A 244 -10.21 -8.84 -11.15
C ALA A 244 -9.13 -9.91 -11.39
N SER A 245 -8.29 -10.17 -10.38
CA SER A 245 -7.21 -11.16 -10.45
C SER A 245 -7.73 -12.58 -10.73
N ASN A 246 -8.81 -12.99 -10.05
CA ASN A 246 -9.42 -14.31 -10.29
C ASN A 246 -10.00 -14.46 -11.71
N SER A 247 -10.59 -13.40 -12.25
CA SER A 247 -11.15 -13.42 -13.61
C SER A 247 -10.07 -13.58 -14.69
N MET A 248 -8.90 -12.99 -14.48
CA MET A 248 -7.76 -13.10 -15.40
C MET A 248 -7.06 -14.46 -15.30
N ASN A 249 -7.08 -15.08 -14.12
CA ASN A 249 -6.48 -16.40 -13.91
C ASN A 249 -7.39 -17.55 -14.40
N SER A 250 -8.71 -17.42 -14.32
CA SER A 250 -9.65 -18.45 -14.79
C SER A 250 -9.63 -18.62 -16.32
N GLY A 251 -9.36 -17.56 -17.07
CA GLY A 251 -9.18 -17.62 -18.53
C GLY A 251 -7.96 -18.43 -18.99
N ARG A 252 -6.96 -18.66 -18.12
CA ARG A 252 -5.77 -19.49 -18.44
C ARG A 252 -6.00 -21.00 -18.23
N SER A 253 -7.07 -21.40 -17.55
CA SER A 253 -7.37 -22.81 -17.26
C SER A 253 -8.10 -23.54 -18.41
N CYS A 254 -8.72 -22.81 -19.34
CA CYS A 254 -9.51 -23.41 -20.43
C CYS A 254 -8.69 -23.76 -21.69
N CYS A 255 -7.37 -23.66 -21.63
CA CYS A 255 -6.47 -24.06 -22.71
C CYS A 255 -5.37 -24.99 -22.17
N VAL A 256 -5.77 -26.18 -21.72
CA VAL A 256 -4.89 -27.34 -21.51
C VAL A 256 -5.55 -28.57 -22.14
#